data_AF-A0A7Y9XXU6-F1
#
_entry.id   AF-A0A7Y9XXU6-F1
#
_cell.length_a   1.000
_cell.length_b   1.000
_cell.length_c   1.000
_cell.angle_alpha   90.00
_cell.angle_beta   90.00
_cell.angle_gamma   90.00
#
_symmetry.space_group_name_H-M   'P 1'
#
loop_
_entity.id
_entity.type
_entity.pdbx_description
1 polymer ?
#
loop_
_entity_poly.entity_id
_entity_poly.type
_entity_poly.pdbx_seq_one_letter_code
_entity_poly.pdbx_strand_id
1 'polypeptide(L)'
;MKKTRKRYSADFKAKVALEAIRGDLTLAELATKHGIHHTMIAAWKRQAVEGMADTFCGASDDARAASEAEVEKLHAKIGQLVVERDFLAKASGR
;
A
#
# COMPACT_ATOMS: atom_id res chain seq x y z
N MET A 1 -6.14 -26.47 -16.19
CA MET A 1 -6.48 -25.06 -16.48
C MET A 1 -6.33 -24.24 -15.20
N LYS A 2 -5.40 -23.28 -15.10
CA LYS A 2 -5.22 -22.46 -13.89
C LYS A 2 -6.39 -21.47 -13.78
N LYS A 3 -7.27 -21.64 -12.79
CA LYS A 3 -8.35 -20.68 -12.50
C LYS A 3 -7.72 -19.39 -11.97
N THR A 4 -7.71 -18.34 -12.78
CA THR A 4 -7.22 -17.01 -12.38
C THR A 4 -8.12 -16.46 -11.26
N ARG A 5 -7.52 -16.10 -10.12
CA ARG A 5 -8.28 -15.49 -9.01
C ARG A 5 -8.81 -14.14 -9.45
N LYS A 6 -10.11 -13.92 -9.24
CA LYS A 6 -10.75 -12.61 -9.46
C LYS A 6 -10.13 -11.59 -8.50
N ARG A 7 -9.58 -10.51 -9.04
CA ARG A 7 -9.03 -9.39 -8.25
C ARG A 7 -10.10 -8.30 -8.12
N TYR A 8 -10.21 -7.75 -6.92
CA TYR A 8 -11.10 -6.63 -6.60
C TYR A 8 -10.27 -5.39 -6.31
N SER A 9 -10.74 -4.22 -6.75
CA SER A 9 -10.07 -2.92 -6.48
C SER A 9 -10.09 -2.59 -4.98
N ALA A 10 -9.15 -1.75 -4.54
CA ALA A 10 -9.07 -1.30 -3.16
C ALA A 10 -10.36 -0.58 -2.72
N ASP A 11 -10.85 0.35 -3.55
CA ASP A 11 -12.09 1.11 -3.30
C ASP A 11 -13.30 0.21 -3.10
N PHE A 12 -13.40 -0.85 -3.92
CA PHE A 12 -14.50 -1.79 -3.83
C PHE A 12 -14.44 -2.60 -2.54
N LYS A 13 -13.25 -3.08 -2.15
CA LYS A 13 -13.07 -3.76 -0.85
C LYS A 13 -13.40 -2.84 0.32
N ALA A 14 -12.97 -1.58 0.27
CA ALA A 14 -13.26 -0.59 1.30
C ALA A 14 -14.76 -0.34 1.43
N LYS A 15 -15.47 -0.14 0.32
CA LYS A 15 -16.93 0.03 0.31
C LYS A 15 -17.67 -1.16 0.92
N VAL A 16 -17.31 -2.38 0.50
CA VAL A 16 -17.94 -3.61 0.99
C VAL A 16 -17.62 -3.84 2.48
N ALA A 17 -16.38 -3.56 2.90
CA ALA A 17 -15.98 -3.65 4.31
C ALA A 17 -16.75 -2.64 5.17
N LEU A 18 -16.95 -1.41 4.68
CA LEU A 18 -17.72 -0.38 5.38
C LEU A 18 -19.20 -0.78 5.52
N GLU A 19 -19.83 -1.28 4.45
CA GLU A 19 -21.21 -1.82 4.54
C GLU A 19 -21.30 -2.97 5.57
N ALA A 20 -20.27 -3.83 5.63
CA ALA A 20 -20.21 -4.93 6.59
C ALA A 20 -19.91 -4.48 8.04
N ILE A 21 -19.22 -3.35 8.23
CA ILE A 21 -18.99 -2.72 9.55
C ILE A 21 -20.28 -2.07 10.04
N ARG A 22 -20.99 -1.37 9.15
CA ARG A 22 -22.26 -0.68 9.47
C ARG A 22 -23.33 -1.65 9.97
N GLY A 23 -23.36 -2.86 9.42
CA GLY A 23 -24.23 -3.93 9.90
C GLY A 23 -25.69 -3.85 9.44
N ASP A 24 -26.02 -2.95 8.51
CA ASP A 24 -27.37 -2.82 7.92
C ASP A 24 -27.84 -4.10 7.20
N LEU A 25 -26.88 -4.88 6.68
CA LEU A 25 -27.11 -6.13 5.97
C LEU A 25 -26.22 -7.22 6.56
N THR A 26 -26.74 -8.44 6.59
CA THR A 26 -25.95 -9.61 6.96
C THR A 26 -24.85 -9.89 5.93
N LEU A 27 -23.80 -10.61 6.34
CA LEU A 27 -22.73 -11.01 5.42
C LEU A 27 -23.24 -11.86 4.23
N ALA A 28 -24.35 -12.60 4.43
CA ALA A 28 -24.97 -13.42 3.40
C ALA A 28 -25.74 -12.57 2.37
N GLU A 29 -26.42 -11.53 2.82
CA GLU A 29 -27.10 -10.57 1.93
C GLU A 29 -26.09 -9.74 1.14
N LEU A 30 -25.01 -9.29 1.80
CA LEU A 30 -23.89 -8.60 1.13
C LEU A 30 -23.20 -9.50 0.11
N ALA A 31 -23.05 -10.79 0.43
CA ALA A 31 -22.50 -11.77 -0.49
C ALA A 31 -23.35 -11.90 -1.76
N THR A 32 -24.67 -11.96 -1.61
CA THR A 32 -25.63 -12.00 -2.72
C THR A 32 -25.61 -10.70 -3.52
N LYS A 33 -25.67 -9.55 -2.84
CA LYS A 33 -25.71 -8.21 -3.46
C LYS A 33 -24.49 -7.92 -4.33
N HIS A 34 -23.30 -8.27 -3.86
CA HIS A 34 -22.05 -7.97 -4.55
C HIS A 34 -21.49 -9.17 -5.35
N GLY A 35 -22.11 -10.34 -5.26
CA GLY A 35 -21.64 -11.58 -5.92
C GLY A 35 -20.30 -12.07 -5.38
N ILE A 36 -20.09 -11.94 -4.07
CA ILE A 36 -18.82 -12.22 -3.37
C ILE A 36 -19.08 -13.26 -2.29
N HIS A 37 -18.16 -14.19 -2.07
CA HIS A 37 -18.28 -15.12 -0.95
C HIS A 37 -18.23 -14.40 0.40
N HIS A 38 -19.19 -14.67 1.29
CA HIS A 38 -19.30 -14.08 2.64
C HIS A 38 -17.98 -14.10 3.45
N THR A 39 -17.17 -15.15 3.34
CA THR A 39 -15.84 -15.23 3.98
C THR A 39 -14.87 -14.14 3.51
N MET A 40 -14.92 -13.73 2.23
CA MET A 40 -14.09 -12.62 1.73
C MET A 40 -14.54 -11.29 2.33
N ILE A 41 -15.84 -11.10 2.48
CA ILE A 41 -16.42 -9.90 3.12
C ILE A 41 -16.00 -9.84 4.58
N ALA A 42 -16.08 -10.96 5.30
CA ALA A 42 -15.61 -11.06 6.69
C ALA A 42 -14.10 -10.74 6.80
N ALA A 43 -13.28 -11.26 5.87
CA ALA A 43 -11.85 -10.97 5.83
C ALA A 43 -11.57 -9.47 5.59
N TRP A 44 -12.28 -8.83 4.66
CA TRP A 44 -12.11 -7.39 4.40
C TRP A 44 -12.62 -6.53 5.55
N LYS A 45 -13.73 -6.91 6.20
CA LYS A 45 -14.20 -6.27 7.43
C LYS A 45 -13.11 -6.31 8.50
N ARG A 46 -12.49 -7.47 8.72
CA ARG A 46 -11.42 -7.62 9.70
C ARG A 46 -10.20 -6.76 9.35
N GLN A 47 -9.75 -6.83 8.10
CA GLN A 47 -8.64 -6.00 7.62
C GLN A 47 -8.90 -4.50 7.77
N ALA A 48 -10.13 -4.06 7.49
CA ALA A 48 -10.50 -2.66 7.65
C ALA A 48 -10.48 -2.24 9.12
N VAL A 49 -10.98 -3.06 10.05
CA VAL A 49 -10.96 -2.76 11.49
C VAL A 49 -9.54 -2.77 12.05
N GLU A 50 -8.73 -3.76 11.69
CA GLU A 50 -7.32 -3.89 12.13
C GLU A 50 -6.48 -2.70 11.61
N GLY A 51 -6.60 -2.36 10.32
CA GLY A 51 -5.83 -1.27 9.71
C GLY A 51 -6.38 0.14 10.01
N MET A 52 -7.58 0.27 10.59
CA MET A 52 -8.18 1.58 10.87
C MET A 52 -7.37 2.33 11.94
N ALA A 53 -6.89 1.64 12.98
CA ALA A 53 -6.05 2.26 14.00
C ALA A 53 -4.79 2.88 13.39
N ASP A 54 -4.15 2.16 12.46
CA ASP A 54 -2.93 2.63 11.78
C ASP A 54 -3.17 3.91 10.98
N THR A 55 -4.37 4.08 10.40
CA THR A 55 -4.73 5.32 9.68
C THR A 55 -4.83 6.55 10.59
N PHE A 56 -5.14 6.36 11.87
CA PHE A 56 -5.23 7.44 12.86
C PHE A 56 -3.91 7.67 13.62
N CYS A 57 -3.02 6.67 13.67
CA CYS A 57 -1.73 6.77 14.36
C CYS A 57 -0.64 7.51 13.59
N GLY A 58 -0.88 7.98 12.36
CA GLY A 58 0.12 8.71 11.57
C GLY A 58 1.33 7.87 11.14
N ALA A 59 1.33 6.56 11.38
CA ALA A 59 2.43 5.65 11.04
C ALA A 59 2.77 5.65 9.54
N SER A 60 1.79 5.98 8.68
CA SER A 60 2.03 6.17 7.24
C SER A 60 2.90 7.40 6.94
N ASP A 61 2.80 8.46 7.74
CA ASP A 61 3.60 9.67 7.59
C ASP A 61 5.03 9.45 8.08
N ASP A 62 5.22 8.71 9.18
CA ASP A 62 6.55 8.31 9.66
C ASP A 62 7.27 7.40 8.66
N ALA A 63 6.56 6.42 8.08
CA ALA A 63 7.12 5.56 7.04
C ALA A 63 7.47 6.34 5.77
N ARG A 64 6.65 7.35 5.40
CA ARG A 64 6.91 8.23 4.26
C ARG A 64 8.13 9.12 4.54
N ALA A 65 8.23 9.71 5.72
CA ALA A 65 9.37 10.53 6.13
C ALA A 65 10.68 9.73 6.16
N ALA A 66 10.63 8.48 6.64
CA ALA A 66 11.79 7.58 6.60
C ALA A 66 12.23 7.27 5.16
N SER A 67 11.28 7.01 4.26
CA SER A 67 11.56 6.79 2.85
C SER A 67 12.13 8.04 2.17
N GLU A 68 11.62 9.22 2.51
CA GLU A 68 12.09 10.50 1.94
C GLU A 68 13.52 10.81 2.40
N ALA A 69 13.84 10.55 3.67
CA ALA A 69 15.20 10.67 4.21
C ALA A 69 16.19 9.67 3.56
N GLU A 70 15.74 8.47 3.21
CA GLU A 70 16.56 7.51 2.46
C GLU A 70 16.82 7.97 1.03
N VAL A 71 15.79 8.49 0.36
CA VAL A 71 15.90 9.08 -0.99
C VAL A 71 16.88 10.25 -1.00
N GLU A 72 16.84 11.14 0.00
CA GLU A 72 17.78 12.25 0.12
C GLU A 72 19.24 11.75 0.28
N LYS A 73 19.47 10.76 1.14
CA LYS A 73 20.80 10.14 1.32
C LYS A 73 21.32 9.53 0.02
N LEU A 74 20.46 8.83 -0.72
CA LEU A 74 20.81 8.23 -2.01
C LEU A 74 21.13 9.30 -3.05
N HIS A 75 20.34 10.38 -3.14
CA HIS A 75 20.62 11.51 -4.02
C HIS A 75 21.95 12.21 -3.69
N ALA A 76 22.24 12.42 -2.40
CA ALA A 76 23.52 12.96 -1.96
C ALA A 76 24.70 12.05 -2.37
N LYS A 77 24.53 10.72 -2.22
CA LYS A 77 25.57 9.76 -2.63
C LYS A 77 25.77 9.75 -4.15
N ILE A 78 24.71 9.84 -4.93
CA ILE A 78 24.80 9.98 -6.40
C ILE A 78 25.57 11.25 -6.75
N GLY A 79 25.26 12.39 -6.12
CA GLY A 79 26.00 13.65 -6.32
C GLY A 79 27.49 13.53 -6.00
N GLN A 80 27.82 12.91 -4.85
CA GLN A 80 29.22 12.63 -4.48
C GLN A 80 29.92 11.78 -5.55
N LEU A 81 29.30 10.68 -5.97
CA LEU A 81 29.87 9.78 -6.98
C LEU A 81 30.04 10.45 -8.33
N VAL A 82 29.13 11.36 -8.72
CA VAL A 82 29.24 12.16 -9.95
C VAL A 82 30.46 13.07 -9.88
N VAL A 83 30.65 13.79 -8.76
CA VAL A 83 31.81 14.67 -8.58
C VAL A 83 33.12 13.87 -8.55
N GLU A 84 33.17 12.76 -7.82
CA GLU A 84 34.34 11.88 -7.76
C GLU A 84 34.68 11.31 -9.14
N ARG A 85 33.68 10.84 -9.89
CA ARG A 85 33.86 10.36 -11.26
C ARG A 85 34.40 11.46 -12.17
N ASP A 86 33.82 12.67 -12.13
CA ASP A 86 34.24 13.78 -13.00
C ASP A 86 35.64 14.26 -12.66
N PHE A 87 35.99 14.26 -11.37
CA PHE A 87 37.35 14.52 -10.91
C PHE A 87 38.32 13.47 -11.42
N LEU A 88 38.00 12.18 -11.23
CA LEU A 88 38.85 11.07 -11.69
C LEU A 88 39.00 11.09 -13.21
N ALA A 89 37.94 11.32 -13.98
CA ALA A 89 37.98 11.40 -15.43
C ALA A 89 38.89 12.55 -15.91
N LYS A 90 38.83 13.72 -15.26
CA LYS A 90 39.72 14.86 -15.55
C LYS A 90 41.16 14.57 -15.16
N ALA A 91 41.39 13.94 -14.01
CA ALA A 91 42.73 13.62 -13.50
C ALA A 91 43.39 12.45 -14.23
N SER A 92 42.61 11.49 -14.72
CA SER A 92 43.10 10.30 -15.42
C SER A 92 43.48 10.56 -16.88
N GLY A 93 43.29 11.79 -17.38
CA GLY A 93 43.87 12.32 -18.62
C GLY A 93 44.31 11.28 -19.66
N ARG A 94 43.32 10.63 -20.27
CA ARG A 94 43.31 10.26 -21.69
C ARG A 94 42.17 11.03 -22.34
#